data_AF-A0A951WZ66-F1
#
_entry.id   AF-A0A951WZ66-F1
#
_cell.length_a   1.000
_cell.length_b   1.000
_cell.length_c   1.000
_cell.angle_alpha   90.00
_cell.angle_beta   90.00
_cell.angle_gamma   90.00
#
_symmetry.space_group_name_H-M   'P 1'
#
loop_
_entity.id
_entity.type
_entity.pdbx_description
1 polymer ?
#
loop_
_entity_poly.entity_id
_entity_poly.type
_entity_poly.pdbx_seq_one_letter_code
_entity_poly.pdbx_strand_id
1 'polypeptide(L)'
;MAMGIIHEHLWEVEQPFRQCHASTVVQLAPERFLVAWFGGTAEGRDDVAIWSAIGGPGDWTPPRCVAKVRDDAHWNPVLFAAPGGTIYLFFKVGKTIPSWETWWTETRDGGETWTPPVELVAGDRGGRGPVKNKPIVLADGSWLAGSSVETDRAWNVFVDRSEDRGQSWSKSVPLSLDRTRCDGLGVIQPALWESAPSQVHMLVRSTCRTILRADSVDGGRTWSPLYPIPVPNNNSGLDVARLPDGRLVLVCTPLPTRERTPLVLFVSNDNGMAWSPRYHLESEPGEYSYPAIIATGDHTVTVTYTWRRQRIAFWHGRV
;
A
#
# COMPACT_ATOMS: atom_id res chain seq x y z
N MET A 1 9.38 21.54 -20.11
CA MET A 1 8.70 20.58 -21.00
C MET A 1 7.93 19.64 -20.10
N ALA A 2 6.61 19.49 -20.26
CA ALA A 2 5.87 18.52 -19.47
C ALA A 2 6.36 17.11 -19.86
N MET A 3 6.96 16.38 -18.93
CA MET A 3 7.27 14.97 -19.15
C MET A 3 5.99 14.23 -19.54
N GLY A 4 6.07 13.43 -20.61
CA GLY A 4 4.98 12.54 -21.03
C GLY A 4 4.71 11.44 -20.00
N ILE A 5 3.79 10.53 -20.32
CA ILE A 5 3.59 9.32 -19.50
C ILE A 5 4.85 8.46 -19.58
N ILE A 6 5.33 8.02 -18.43
CA ILE A 6 6.46 7.10 -18.29
C ILE A 6 5.91 5.78 -17.78
N HIS A 7 6.28 4.68 -18.42
CA HIS A 7 5.89 3.32 -18.05
C HIS A 7 7.04 2.37 -18.38
N GLU A 8 7.68 1.83 -17.34
CA GLU A 8 8.87 0.99 -17.46
C GLU A 8 8.93 -0.05 -16.33
N HIS A 9 9.91 -0.95 -16.40
CA HIS A 9 10.29 -1.80 -15.28
C HIS A 9 11.53 -1.22 -14.59
N LEU A 10 11.63 -1.43 -13.27
CA LEU A 10 12.76 -0.89 -12.48
C LEU A 10 14.12 -1.50 -12.87
N TRP A 11 14.14 -2.62 -13.58
CA TRP A 11 15.35 -3.28 -14.05
C TRP A 11 15.05 -4.17 -15.28
N GLU A 12 16.09 -4.41 -16.08
CA GLU A 12 16.02 -5.23 -17.31
C GLU A 12 16.96 -6.46 -17.30
N VAL A 13 17.78 -6.64 -16.25
CA VAL A 13 18.77 -7.72 -16.13
C VAL A 13 18.37 -8.80 -15.11
N GLU A 14 19.15 -9.87 -15.03
CA GLU A 14 18.97 -10.99 -14.10
C GLU A 14 18.95 -10.53 -12.64
N GLN A 15 18.04 -11.09 -11.86
CA GLN A 15 17.68 -10.62 -10.52
C GLN A 15 18.11 -11.62 -9.44
N PRO A 16 18.34 -11.16 -8.20
CA PRO A 16 18.69 -12.06 -7.09
C PRO A 16 17.50 -12.88 -6.56
N PHE A 17 16.30 -12.69 -7.12
CA PHE A 17 15.08 -13.39 -6.72
C PHE A 17 14.30 -13.88 -7.94
N ARG A 18 13.58 -14.99 -7.77
CA ARG A 18 12.74 -15.58 -8.81
C ARG A 18 11.37 -14.91 -8.89
N GLN A 19 10.84 -14.51 -7.74
CA GLN A 19 9.57 -13.78 -7.64
C GLN A 19 9.74 -12.51 -6.81
N CYS A 20 9.02 -11.46 -7.21
CA CYS A 20 8.84 -10.24 -6.43
C CYS A 20 7.39 -9.82 -6.38
N HIS A 21 6.99 -9.16 -5.29
CA HIS A 21 5.61 -8.73 -5.10
C HIS A 21 5.47 -7.61 -4.06
N ALA A 22 4.27 -7.02 -4.01
CA ALA A 22 3.87 -5.98 -3.07
C ALA A 22 4.80 -4.76 -3.05
N SER A 23 4.84 -4.02 -4.16
CA SER A 23 5.63 -2.80 -4.25
C SER A 23 5.05 -1.65 -3.43
N THR A 24 5.92 -0.72 -3.05
CA THR A 24 5.61 0.55 -2.38
C THR A 24 6.59 1.62 -2.84
N VAL A 25 6.20 2.90 -2.84
CA VAL A 25 7.00 3.99 -3.40
C VAL A 25 6.87 5.28 -2.57
N VAL A 26 7.97 6.01 -2.42
CA VAL A 26 8.01 7.41 -1.97
C VAL A 26 8.86 8.25 -2.91
N GLN A 27 8.56 9.54 -2.99
CA GLN A 27 9.37 10.50 -3.74
C GLN A 27 10.47 11.06 -2.84
N LEU A 28 11.71 11.05 -3.33
CA LEU A 28 12.88 11.61 -2.63
C LEU A 28 13.18 13.04 -3.11
N ALA A 29 13.06 13.27 -4.41
CA ALA A 29 13.27 14.55 -5.08
C ALA A 29 12.45 14.58 -6.39
N PRO A 30 12.38 15.71 -7.12
CA PRO A 30 11.85 15.70 -8.48
C PRO A 30 12.50 14.57 -9.30
N GLU A 31 11.67 13.73 -9.91
CA GLU A 31 12.10 12.58 -10.72
C GLU A 31 12.97 11.53 -10.01
N ARG A 32 13.15 11.60 -8.69
CA ARG A 32 13.90 10.60 -7.91
C ARG A 32 13.02 9.99 -6.82
N PHE A 33 13.04 8.67 -6.74
CA PHE A 33 12.13 7.85 -5.96
C PHE A 33 12.89 6.75 -5.23
N LEU A 34 12.29 6.29 -4.13
CA LEU A 34 12.65 5.04 -3.47
C LEU A 34 11.47 4.08 -3.63
N VAL A 35 11.74 2.90 -4.17
CA VAL A 35 10.77 1.83 -4.34
C VAL A 35 11.24 0.60 -3.57
N ALA A 36 10.33 -0.06 -2.86
CA ALA A 36 10.60 -1.31 -2.14
C ALA A 36 9.56 -2.38 -2.46
N TRP A 37 9.94 -3.65 -2.34
CA TRP A 37 9.10 -4.83 -2.58
C TRP A 37 9.67 -6.03 -1.81
N PHE A 38 8.90 -7.10 -1.63
CA PHE A 38 9.48 -8.36 -1.16
C PHE A 38 9.86 -9.26 -2.33
N GLY A 39 10.91 -10.06 -2.17
CA GLY A 39 11.39 -10.96 -3.21
C GLY A 39 12.18 -12.14 -2.67
N GLY A 40 12.07 -13.27 -3.36
CA GLY A 40 12.74 -14.54 -3.03
C GLY A 40 12.38 -15.63 -4.03
N THR A 41 12.47 -16.89 -3.61
CA THR A 41 12.13 -18.05 -4.44
C THR A 41 10.65 -18.08 -4.81
N ALA A 42 9.77 -17.85 -3.83
CA ALA A 42 8.33 -17.72 -3.99
C ALA A 42 7.72 -17.05 -2.74
N GLU A 43 6.52 -16.50 -2.87
CA GLU A 43 5.77 -15.94 -1.73
C GLU A 43 5.70 -16.95 -0.56
N GLY A 44 6.02 -16.46 0.65
CA GLY A 44 5.98 -17.25 1.88
C GLY A 44 7.13 -18.21 2.12
N ARG A 45 8.16 -18.20 1.28
CA ARG A 45 9.37 -18.98 1.51
C ARG A 45 10.31 -18.29 2.49
N ASP A 46 11.05 -19.10 3.24
CA ASP A 46 11.97 -18.64 4.29
C ASP A 46 13.10 -17.77 3.73
N ASP A 47 13.40 -17.78 2.42
CA ASP A 47 14.39 -16.92 1.78
C ASP A 47 13.84 -15.54 1.35
N VAL A 48 12.53 -15.29 1.47
CA VAL A 48 11.94 -14.00 1.07
C VAL A 48 12.46 -12.88 1.97
N ALA A 49 12.99 -11.83 1.34
CA ALA A 49 13.52 -10.63 1.98
C ALA A 49 12.86 -9.37 1.42
N ILE A 50 13.09 -8.23 2.06
CA ILE A 50 12.68 -6.91 1.54
C ILE A 50 13.82 -6.32 0.72
N TRP A 51 13.50 -5.92 -0.50
CA TRP A 51 14.42 -5.35 -1.48
C TRP A 51 13.99 -3.92 -1.81
N SER A 52 14.94 -3.09 -2.23
CA SER A 52 14.67 -1.74 -2.73
C SER A 52 15.52 -1.37 -3.94
N ALA A 53 15.06 -0.36 -4.67
CA ALA A 53 15.84 0.39 -5.64
C ALA A 53 15.57 1.89 -5.46
N ILE A 54 16.61 2.69 -5.70
CA ILE A 54 16.55 4.16 -5.71
C ILE A 54 16.80 4.60 -7.14
N GLY A 55 16.08 5.60 -7.62
CA GLY A 55 16.27 6.07 -8.97
C GLY A 55 15.11 6.85 -9.53
N GLY A 56 15.11 6.98 -10.84
CA GLY A 56 14.07 7.63 -11.61
C GLY A 56 13.96 7.01 -13.00
N PRO A 57 13.08 7.58 -13.86
CA PRO A 57 12.90 7.12 -15.23
C PRO A 57 14.22 6.86 -15.96
N GLY A 58 14.46 5.60 -16.34
CA GLY A 58 15.67 5.18 -17.05
C GLY A 58 16.97 5.14 -16.24
N ASP A 59 16.96 5.45 -14.94
CA ASP A 59 18.15 5.48 -14.07
C ASP A 59 17.83 4.92 -12.68
N TRP A 60 17.72 3.59 -12.59
CA TRP A 60 17.50 2.86 -11.35
C TRP A 60 18.76 2.13 -10.89
N THR A 61 19.04 2.19 -9.59
CA THR A 61 20.05 1.32 -8.98
C THR A 61 19.62 -0.15 -9.08
N PRO A 62 20.56 -1.11 -9.17
CA PRO A 62 20.25 -2.53 -8.98
C PRO A 62 19.54 -2.79 -7.64
N PRO A 63 18.67 -3.82 -7.55
CA PRO A 63 18.03 -4.21 -6.30
C PRO A 63 19.02 -4.44 -5.14
N ARG A 64 18.75 -3.83 -3.99
CA ARG A 64 19.50 -4.03 -2.74
C ARG A 64 18.61 -4.65 -1.69
N CYS A 65 19.11 -5.65 -0.97
CA CYS A 65 18.39 -6.23 0.17
C CYS A 65 18.47 -5.25 1.35
N VAL A 66 17.31 -4.83 1.86
CA VAL A 66 17.18 -3.85 2.95
C VAL A 66 16.88 -4.52 4.28
N ALA A 67 16.04 -5.56 4.27
CA ALA A 67 15.66 -6.23 5.51
C ALA A 67 15.53 -7.74 5.32
N LYS A 68 16.23 -8.46 6.21
CA LYS A 68 16.10 -9.88 6.44
C LYS A 68 16.43 -10.18 7.90
N VAL A 69 15.43 -10.11 8.77
CA VAL A 69 15.65 -10.18 10.23
C VAL A 69 15.94 -11.60 10.73
N ARG A 70 15.44 -12.63 10.01
CA ARG A 70 15.66 -14.06 10.27
C ARG A 70 15.23 -14.93 9.09
N ASP A 71 15.45 -16.24 9.19
CA ASP A 71 15.05 -17.26 8.20
C ASP A 71 13.54 -17.58 8.25
N ASP A 72 12.74 -16.51 8.13
CA ASP A 72 11.30 -16.53 7.93
C ASP A 72 10.96 -15.63 6.74
N ALA A 73 9.82 -15.90 6.09
CA ALA A 73 9.32 -15.04 5.03
C ALA A 73 9.09 -13.59 5.50
N HIS A 74 9.48 -12.64 4.65
CA HIS A 74 9.19 -11.22 4.81
C HIS A 74 8.11 -10.79 3.82
N TRP A 75 7.23 -9.89 4.22
CA TRP A 75 6.02 -9.58 3.45
C TRP A 75 5.71 -8.09 3.42
N ASN A 76 4.90 -7.69 2.44
CA ASN A 76 4.24 -6.39 2.28
C ASN A 76 5.03 -5.20 2.86
N PRO A 77 6.16 -4.81 2.22
CA PRO A 77 6.82 -3.59 2.59
C PRO A 77 5.93 -2.37 2.34
N VAL A 78 5.99 -1.40 3.24
CA VAL A 78 5.28 -0.12 3.14
C VAL A 78 6.24 1.00 3.46
N LEU A 79 6.55 1.82 2.46
CA LEU A 79 7.31 3.04 2.63
C LEU A 79 6.39 4.17 3.10
N PHE A 80 6.90 4.99 4.01
CA PHE A 80 6.21 6.15 4.54
C PHE A 80 7.20 7.31 4.74
N ALA A 81 7.08 8.34 3.92
CA ALA A 81 7.83 9.58 4.09
C ALA A 81 7.14 10.43 5.16
N ALA A 82 7.69 10.46 6.37
CA ALA A 82 7.13 11.22 7.47
C ALA A 82 7.51 12.71 7.39
N PRO A 83 6.72 13.61 8.01
CA PRO A 83 7.12 14.99 8.21
C PRO A 83 8.49 15.07 8.90
N GLY A 84 9.38 15.92 8.40
CA GLY A 84 10.76 16.04 8.90
C GLY A 84 11.80 15.18 8.14
N GLY A 85 11.40 14.50 7.06
CA GLY A 85 12.32 13.90 6.10
C GLY A 85 12.82 12.49 6.44
N THR A 86 12.40 11.93 7.57
CA THR A 86 12.64 10.50 7.87
C THR A 86 11.71 9.64 7.03
N ILE A 87 12.24 8.60 6.40
CA ILE A 87 11.45 7.61 5.67
C ILE A 87 11.45 6.32 6.48
N TYR A 88 10.25 5.83 6.79
CA TYR A 88 10.04 4.56 7.45
C TYR A 88 9.74 3.48 6.41
N LEU A 89 10.27 2.28 6.64
CA LEU A 89 9.93 1.07 5.92
C LEU A 89 9.35 0.06 6.92
N PHE A 90 8.04 -0.12 6.87
CA PHE A 90 7.33 -1.16 7.62
C PHE A 90 7.28 -2.44 6.78
N PHE A 91 7.32 -3.61 7.42
CA PHE A 91 7.18 -4.90 6.76
C PHE A 91 6.69 -5.96 7.75
N LYS A 92 6.28 -7.14 7.25
CA LYS A 92 5.89 -8.27 8.10
C LYS A 92 6.93 -9.36 8.09
N VAL A 93 7.02 -10.10 9.19
CA VAL A 93 7.91 -11.26 9.33
C VAL A 93 7.14 -12.42 9.94
N GLY A 94 7.23 -13.60 9.33
CA GLY A 94 6.68 -14.83 9.87
C GLY A 94 6.28 -15.85 8.81
N LYS A 95 6.14 -17.12 9.23
CA LYS A 95 5.79 -18.24 8.33
C LYS A 95 4.34 -18.25 7.88
N THR A 96 3.44 -17.70 8.69
CA THR A 96 2.01 -17.66 8.37
C THR A 96 1.43 -16.28 8.62
N ILE A 97 0.50 -15.88 7.76
CA ILE A 97 -0.19 -14.58 7.83
C ILE A 97 -0.88 -14.36 9.19
N PRO A 98 -1.61 -15.34 9.79
CA PRO A 98 -2.32 -15.10 11.05
C PRO A 98 -1.43 -14.79 12.25
N SER A 99 -0.14 -15.13 12.20
CA SER A 99 0.79 -14.98 13.33
C SER A 99 2.00 -14.11 13.02
N TRP A 100 2.03 -13.42 11.87
CA TRP A 100 3.16 -12.57 11.52
C TRP A 100 3.31 -11.38 12.49
N GLU A 101 4.52 -10.87 12.55
CA GLU A 101 4.90 -9.69 13.33
C GLU A 101 5.04 -8.50 12.40
N THR A 102 4.84 -7.29 12.92
CA THR A 102 5.18 -6.07 12.18
C THR A 102 6.51 -5.52 12.65
N TRP A 103 7.41 -5.31 11.70
CA TRP A 103 8.74 -4.77 11.90
C TRP A 103 8.87 -3.46 11.12
N TRP A 104 9.80 -2.63 11.54
CA TRP A 104 10.15 -1.42 10.80
C TRP A 104 11.64 -1.08 10.92
N THR A 105 12.12 -0.32 9.94
CA THR A 105 13.43 0.33 9.91
C THR A 105 13.26 1.73 9.32
N GLU A 106 14.20 2.63 9.55
CA GLU A 106 14.19 3.99 9.01
C GLU A 106 15.48 4.35 8.26
N THR A 107 15.33 5.32 7.35
CA THR A 107 16.42 5.98 6.65
C THR A 107 16.26 7.50 6.75
N ARG A 108 17.39 8.21 6.83
CA ARG A 108 17.48 9.68 6.78
C ARG A 108 18.31 10.20 5.60
N ASP A 109 18.86 9.32 4.78
CA ASP A 109 19.72 9.63 3.64
C ASP A 109 19.13 9.19 2.30
N GLY A 110 17.80 9.01 2.25
CA GLY A 110 17.08 8.67 1.02
C GLY A 110 17.16 7.18 0.65
N GLY A 111 17.43 6.30 1.62
CA GLY A 111 17.45 4.85 1.43
C GLY A 111 18.84 4.25 1.20
N GLU A 112 19.91 5.05 1.33
CA GLU A 112 21.28 4.55 1.20
C GLU A 112 21.68 3.71 2.42
N THR A 113 21.29 4.16 3.62
CA THR A 113 21.47 3.41 4.88
C THR A 113 20.17 3.29 5.66
N TRP A 114 20.08 2.20 6.42
CA TRP A 114 18.91 1.82 7.21
C TRP A 114 19.31 1.45 8.63
N THR A 115 18.49 1.79 9.61
CA THR A 115 18.69 1.36 11.00
C THR A 115 18.46 -0.16 11.15
N PRO A 116 19.00 -0.80 12.19
CA PRO A 116 18.60 -2.16 12.53
C PRO A 116 17.07 -2.25 12.71
N PRO A 117 16.38 -3.21 12.07
CA PRO A 117 14.94 -3.33 12.21
C PRO A 117 14.51 -3.70 13.62
N VAL A 118 13.36 -3.20 14.06
CA VAL A 118 12.74 -3.53 15.35
C VAL A 118 11.25 -3.84 15.17
N GLU A 119 10.66 -4.60 16.10
CA GLU A 119 9.21 -4.80 16.13
C GLU A 119 8.49 -3.46 16.36
N LEU A 120 7.40 -3.22 15.64
CA LEU A 120 6.59 -2.01 15.78
C LEU A 120 5.94 -1.92 17.16
N VAL A 121 5.43 -3.06 17.64
CA VAL A 121 4.92 -3.23 18.99
C VAL A 121 5.46 -4.56 19.51
N ALA A 122 6.35 -4.49 20.49
CA ALA A 122 7.06 -5.65 21.00
C ALA A 122 6.10 -6.76 21.47
N GLY A 123 6.27 -7.97 20.97
CA GLY A 123 5.48 -9.15 21.30
C GLY A 123 4.14 -9.27 20.57
N ASP A 124 3.76 -8.29 19.74
CA ASP A 124 2.48 -8.34 19.00
C ASP A 124 2.48 -9.43 17.93
N ARG A 125 1.31 -10.06 17.70
CA ARG A 125 1.11 -11.14 16.72
C ARG A 125 -0.19 -10.94 15.96
N GLY A 126 -0.20 -11.35 14.70
CA GLY A 126 -1.29 -11.10 13.75
C GLY A 126 -1.13 -9.79 12.98
N GLY A 127 -0.10 -9.01 13.33
CA GLY A 127 0.32 -7.83 12.62
C GLY A 127 -0.38 -6.55 13.10
N ARG A 128 0.37 -5.45 13.00
CA ARG A 128 -0.03 -4.06 13.20
C ARG A 128 0.07 -3.29 11.89
N GLY A 129 -0.55 -2.12 11.84
CA GLY A 129 -0.50 -1.24 10.69
C GLY A 129 0.88 -0.63 10.48
N PRO A 130 1.23 -0.26 9.23
CA PRO A 130 0.46 -0.49 8.01
C PRO A 130 0.62 -1.94 7.50
N VAL A 131 -0.44 -2.54 6.95
CA VAL A 131 -0.38 -3.92 6.39
C VAL A 131 0.03 -3.98 4.92
N LYS A 132 -0.29 -2.93 4.14
CA LYS A 132 -0.02 -2.87 2.68
C LYS A 132 -0.01 -1.44 2.13
N ASN A 133 -0.93 -0.57 2.57
CA ASN A 133 -0.99 0.83 2.10
C ASN A 133 -0.31 1.76 3.12
N LYS A 134 0.26 2.84 2.60
CA LYS A 134 0.97 3.87 3.37
C LYS A 134 0.08 4.47 4.48
N PRO A 135 0.65 4.76 5.67
CA PRO A 135 0.00 5.60 6.67
C PRO A 135 -0.32 7.00 6.14
N ILE A 136 -1.22 7.70 6.82
CA ILE A 136 -1.46 9.14 6.63
C ILE A 136 -1.14 9.91 7.91
N VAL A 137 -0.74 11.17 7.76
CA VAL A 137 -0.66 12.14 8.86
C VAL A 137 -1.90 13.03 8.79
N LEU A 138 -2.63 13.11 9.88
CA LEU A 138 -3.81 13.96 9.99
C LEU A 138 -3.42 15.42 10.25
N ALA A 139 -4.38 16.33 10.07
CA ALA A 139 -4.24 17.74 10.39
C ALA A 139 -3.85 18.01 11.86
N ASP A 140 -4.22 17.13 12.79
CA ASP A 140 -3.84 17.21 14.22
C ASP A 140 -2.41 16.70 14.51
N GLY A 141 -1.69 16.21 13.48
CA GLY A 141 -0.34 15.67 13.57
C GLY A 141 -0.27 14.17 13.90
N SER A 142 -1.39 13.53 14.20
CA SER A 142 -1.45 12.11 14.52
C SER A 142 -1.35 11.26 13.26
N TRP A 143 -0.81 10.05 13.40
CA TRP A 143 -0.62 9.13 12.29
C TRP A 143 -1.66 8.02 12.34
N LEU A 144 -2.22 7.67 11.18
CA LEU A 144 -3.10 6.52 11.04
C LEU A 144 -2.48 5.50 10.09
N ALA A 145 -2.32 4.27 10.57
CA ALA A 145 -1.79 3.15 9.81
C ALA A 145 -2.85 2.05 9.71
N GLY A 146 -3.39 1.89 8.50
CA GLY A 146 -4.43 0.90 8.23
C GLY A 146 -3.91 -0.54 8.21
N SER A 147 -4.65 -1.46 8.81
CA SER A 147 -4.26 -2.86 8.92
C SER A 147 -5.44 -3.83 8.86
N SER A 148 -5.14 -5.12 8.86
CA SER A 148 -6.13 -6.20 8.94
C SER A 148 -5.64 -7.35 9.81
N VAL A 149 -6.56 -7.96 10.55
CA VAL A 149 -6.37 -9.28 11.15
C VAL A 149 -6.85 -10.31 10.13
N GLU A 150 -5.95 -11.20 9.72
CA GLU A 150 -6.14 -12.12 8.61
C GLU A 150 -6.04 -13.57 9.08
N THR A 151 -7.17 -14.13 9.55
CA THR A 151 -7.26 -15.54 9.97
C THR A 151 -7.84 -16.42 8.87
N ASP A 152 -7.80 -17.73 9.08
CA ASP A 152 -8.48 -18.74 8.25
C ASP A 152 -10.02 -18.66 8.35
N ARG A 153 -10.56 -18.02 9.39
CA ARG A 153 -12.00 -17.90 9.66
C ARG A 153 -12.60 -16.56 9.24
N ALA A 154 -11.85 -15.48 9.45
CA ALA A 154 -12.34 -14.14 9.25
C ALA A 154 -11.20 -13.14 9.03
N TRP A 155 -11.46 -12.21 8.12
CA TRP A 155 -10.67 -11.02 7.88
C TRP A 155 -11.41 -9.79 8.37
N ASN A 156 -10.72 -8.94 9.14
CA ASN A 156 -11.28 -7.69 9.65
C ASN A 156 -10.26 -6.57 9.55
N VAL A 157 -10.70 -5.41 9.08
CA VAL A 157 -9.90 -4.19 9.04
C VAL A 157 -9.94 -3.50 10.39
N PHE A 158 -8.81 -2.91 10.77
CA PHE A 158 -8.67 -2.01 11.91
C PHE A 158 -7.65 -0.91 11.57
N VAL A 159 -7.53 0.11 12.41
CA VAL A 159 -6.57 1.20 12.24
C VAL A 159 -5.71 1.32 13.49
N ASP A 160 -4.39 1.36 13.28
CA ASP A 160 -3.44 1.76 14.31
C ASP A 160 -3.28 3.28 14.28
N ARG A 161 -3.31 3.91 15.46
CA ARG A 161 -3.13 5.35 15.63
C ARG A 161 -1.91 5.62 16.50
N SER A 162 -1.09 6.58 16.09
CA SER A 162 0.00 7.13 16.88
C SER A 162 -0.17 8.64 17.05
N GLU A 163 -0.01 9.14 18.27
CA GLU A 163 -0.09 10.58 18.60
C GLU A 163 1.30 11.16 18.94
N ASP A 164 2.35 10.35 18.81
CA ASP A 164 3.73 10.66 19.19
C ASP A 164 4.74 10.40 18.06
N ARG A 165 4.28 10.54 16.81
CA ARG A 165 5.08 10.39 15.57
C ARG A 165 5.67 8.99 15.38
N GLY A 166 4.85 7.98 15.64
CA GLY A 166 5.16 6.58 15.40
C GLY A 166 5.90 5.87 16.54
N GLN A 167 6.14 6.53 17.67
CA GLN A 167 6.83 5.92 18.82
C GLN A 167 5.96 4.90 19.55
N SER A 168 4.66 5.18 19.67
CA SER A 168 3.67 4.25 20.23
C SER A 168 2.39 4.21 19.40
N TRP A 169 1.69 3.08 19.47
CA TRP A 169 0.53 2.79 18.63
C TRP A 169 -0.62 2.17 19.41
N SER A 170 -1.81 2.79 19.31
CA SER A 170 -3.07 2.24 19.80
C SER A 170 -3.87 1.61 18.67
N LYS A 171 -4.30 0.36 18.87
CA LYS A 171 -5.11 -0.40 17.91
C LYS A 171 -6.60 -0.12 18.11
N SER A 172 -7.30 0.24 17.05
CA SER A 172 -8.77 0.37 17.09
C SER A 172 -9.45 -1.00 17.24
N VAL A 173 -10.72 -0.99 17.65
CA VAL A 173 -11.58 -2.16 17.44
C VAL A 173 -11.74 -2.45 15.94
N PRO A 174 -12.00 -3.71 15.54
CA PRO A 174 -12.31 -4.04 14.16
C PRO A 174 -13.54 -3.28 13.64
N LEU A 175 -13.49 -2.86 12.38
CA LEU A 175 -14.63 -2.19 11.74
C LEU A 175 -15.79 -3.16 11.53
N SER A 176 -17.02 -2.65 11.66
CA SER A 176 -18.24 -3.42 11.43
C SER A 176 -18.41 -3.74 9.94
N LEU A 177 -18.70 -5.01 9.64
CA LEU A 177 -18.92 -5.53 8.29
C LEU A 177 -20.19 -6.39 8.25
N ASP A 178 -21.08 -6.09 7.30
CA ASP A 178 -22.16 -7.01 6.92
C ASP A 178 -21.59 -8.16 6.07
N ARG A 179 -21.30 -9.27 6.75
CA ARG A 179 -20.69 -10.46 6.14
C ARG A 179 -21.63 -11.22 5.21
N THR A 180 -22.94 -11.00 5.28
CA THR A 180 -23.92 -11.69 4.42
C THR A 180 -23.77 -11.33 2.94
N ARG A 181 -23.08 -10.22 2.66
CA ARG A 181 -22.80 -9.70 1.33
C ARG A 181 -21.45 -10.14 0.76
N CYS A 182 -20.73 -11.00 1.47
CA CYS A 182 -19.35 -11.36 1.16
C CYS A 182 -19.25 -12.87 0.90
N ASP A 183 -18.63 -13.24 -0.22
CA ASP A 183 -18.47 -14.64 -0.63
C ASP A 183 -17.20 -15.30 -0.03
N GLY A 184 -16.54 -14.60 0.90
CA GLY A 184 -15.24 -15.00 1.45
C GLY A 184 -15.02 -14.43 2.84
N LEU A 185 -13.75 -14.37 3.24
CA LEU A 185 -13.37 -14.12 4.63
C LEU A 185 -13.60 -12.68 5.11
N GLY A 186 -13.85 -11.72 4.22
CA GLY A 186 -14.23 -10.35 4.57
C GLY A 186 -13.38 -9.28 3.88
N VAL A 187 -12.80 -8.38 4.68
CA VAL A 187 -12.08 -7.18 4.20
C VAL A 187 -10.66 -7.11 4.76
N ILE A 188 -9.75 -6.56 3.95
CA ILE A 188 -8.34 -6.37 4.30
C ILE A 188 -7.76 -5.11 3.67
N GLN A 189 -6.54 -4.73 4.07
CA GLN A 189 -5.68 -3.79 3.35
C GLN A 189 -6.35 -2.42 3.03
N PRO A 190 -6.77 -1.66 4.06
CA PRO A 190 -7.38 -0.33 3.88
C PRO A 190 -6.39 0.67 3.27
N ALA A 191 -6.89 1.61 2.47
CA ALA A 191 -6.17 2.80 1.99
C ALA A 191 -6.91 4.05 2.50
N LEU A 192 -6.20 4.97 3.17
CA LEU A 192 -6.81 6.09 3.89
C LEU A 192 -6.52 7.44 3.24
N TRP A 193 -7.41 8.41 3.47
CA TRP A 193 -7.15 9.84 3.25
C TRP A 193 -7.97 10.69 4.22
N GLU A 194 -7.49 11.91 4.48
CA GLU A 194 -8.24 12.94 5.22
C GLU A 194 -8.74 13.99 4.22
N SER A 195 -10.05 14.25 4.20
CA SER A 195 -10.67 15.22 3.27
C SER A 195 -10.69 16.64 3.83
N ALA A 196 -10.85 16.74 5.14
CA ALA A 196 -10.82 17.93 5.98
C ALA A 196 -10.41 17.49 7.41
N PRO A 197 -9.96 18.40 8.30
CA PRO A 197 -9.54 18.03 9.65
C PRO A 197 -10.54 17.10 10.35
N SER A 198 -10.07 15.96 10.84
CA SER A 198 -10.85 14.88 11.49
C SER A 198 -11.81 14.09 10.59
N GLN A 199 -12.03 14.52 9.35
CA GLN A 199 -12.85 13.83 8.35
C GLN A 199 -11.98 12.83 7.58
N VAL A 200 -11.88 11.62 8.12
CA VAL A 200 -11.03 10.54 7.59
C VAL A 200 -11.89 9.52 6.87
N HIS A 201 -11.38 9.01 5.76
CA HIS A 201 -12.05 8.02 4.94
C HIS A 201 -11.10 6.86 4.65
N MET A 202 -11.66 5.71 4.33
CA MET A 202 -10.89 4.60 3.81
C MET A 202 -11.62 3.85 2.69
N LEU A 203 -10.86 3.28 1.78
CA LEU A 203 -11.30 2.23 0.87
C LEU A 203 -10.65 0.91 1.28
N VAL A 204 -11.40 -0.19 1.23
CA VAL A 204 -10.90 -1.51 1.62
C VAL A 204 -11.11 -2.53 0.50
N ARG A 205 -10.08 -3.36 0.31
CA ARG A 205 -10.16 -4.57 -0.51
C ARG A 205 -11.14 -5.54 0.15
N SER A 206 -11.98 -6.21 -0.64
CA SER A 206 -13.04 -7.05 -0.09
C SER A 206 -13.28 -8.34 -0.89
N THR A 207 -13.87 -9.33 -0.22
CA THR A 207 -14.48 -10.52 -0.85
C THR A 207 -15.97 -10.31 -1.17
N CYS A 208 -16.45 -9.07 -1.17
CA CYS A 208 -17.87 -8.71 -1.31
C CYS A 208 -18.20 -8.19 -2.72
N ARG A 209 -17.36 -8.56 -3.71
CA ARG A 209 -17.43 -8.21 -5.14
C ARG A 209 -17.34 -6.71 -5.47
N THR A 210 -17.13 -5.86 -4.48
CA THR A 210 -17.01 -4.40 -4.63
C THR A 210 -16.06 -3.82 -3.59
N ILE A 211 -15.43 -2.69 -3.89
CA ILE A 211 -14.67 -1.94 -2.88
C ILE A 211 -15.66 -1.48 -1.80
N LEU A 212 -15.29 -1.64 -0.53
CA LEU A 212 -16.05 -1.06 0.57
C LEU A 212 -15.35 0.19 1.09
N ARG A 213 -16.14 1.07 1.72
CA ARG A 213 -15.73 2.33 2.30
C ARG A 213 -16.21 2.43 3.74
N ALA A 214 -15.44 3.11 4.58
CA ALA A 214 -15.88 3.60 5.87
C ALA A 214 -15.39 5.03 6.07
N ASP A 215 -16.13 5.78 6.88
CA ASP A 215 -15.83 7.17 7.20
C ASP A 215 -15.73 7.36 8.72
N SER A 216 -14.92 8.33 9.10
CA SER A 216 -14.71 8.80 10.46
C SER A 216 -14.90 10.31 10.48
N VAL A 217 -15.54 10.81 11.53
CA VAL A 217 -15.72 12.25 11.77
C VAL A 217 -14.97 12.76 13.01
N ASP A 218 -14.12 11.91 13.61
CA ASP A 218 -13.41 12.18 14.86
C ASP A 218 -11.90 11.88 14.80
N GLY A 219 -11.32 11.93 13.59
CA GLY A 219 -9.88 11.71 13.38
C GLY A 219 -9.46 10.24 13.40
N GLY A 220 -10.36 9.33 13.05
CA GLY A 220 -10.12 7.89 12.94
C GLY A 220 -10.27 7.15 14.26
N ARG A 221 -10.91 7.76 15.27
CA ARG A 221 -11.14 7.14 16.59
C ARG A 221 -12.33 6.19 16.53
N THR A 222 -13.39 6.59 15.84
CA THR A 222 -14.54 5.74 15.53
C THR A 222 -14.82 5.74 14.04
N TRP A 223 -15.47 4.67 13.57
CA TRP A 223 -15.71 4.45 12.15
C TRP A 223 -17.17 4.06 11.93
N SER A 224 -17.75 4.54 10.83
CA SER A 224 -19.01 4.01 10.31
C SER A 224 -18.88 2.51 10.01
N PRO A 225 -20.00 1.77 9.94
CA PRO A 225 -20.00 0.47 9.27
C PRO A 225 -19.47 0.58 7.84
N LEU A 226 -18.83 -0.49 7.36
CA LEU A 226 -18.38 -0.58 5.98
C LEU A 226 -19.56 -0.67 5.02
N TYR A 227 -19.54 0.14 3.96
CA TYR A 227 -20.58 0.18 2.94
C TYR A 227 -19.97 0.18 1.53
N PRO A 228 -20.68 -0.34 0.50
CA PRO A 228 -20.12 -0.47 -0.85
C PRO A 228 -20.06 0.86 -1.60
N ILE A 229 -19.06 0.99 -2.47
CA ILE A 229 -19.00 2.03 -3.53
C ILE A 229 -19.23 1.39 -4.91
N PRO A 230 -19.56 2.15 -5.98
CA PRO A 230 -19.85 1.58 -7.30
C PRO A 230 -18.57 1.22 -8.10
N VAL A 231 -17.60 0.56 -7.45
CA VAL A 231 -16.37 0.08 -8.09
C VAL A 231 -16.18 -1.41 -7.76
N PRO A 232 -16.33 -2.31 -8.75
CA PRO A 232 -16.14 -3.74 -8.53
C PRO A 232 -14.76 -4.07 -7.95
N ASN A 233 -14.69 -5.07 -7.08
CA ASN A 233 -13.43 -5.58 -6.55
C ASN A 233 -13.50 -7.09 -6.39
N ASN A 234 -12.58 -7.77 -7.03
CA ASN A 234 -12.41 -9.21 -6.98
C ASN A 234 -11.43 -9.66 -5.90
N ASN A 235 -11.41 -8.96 -4.76
CA ASN A 235 -10.38 -9.15 -3.76
C ASN A 235 -8.97 -8.90 -4.33
N SER A 236 -8.82 -7.89 -5.21
CA SER A 236 -7.51 -7.35 -5.65
C SER A 236 -7.07 -6.21 -4.74
N GLY A 237 -5.75 -6.09 -4.59
CA GLY A 237 -5.15 -4.95 -3.92
C GLY A 237 -5.47 -3.64 -4.64
N LEU A 238 -5.64 -2.58 -3.85
CA LEU A 238 -5.89 -1.21 -4.29
C LEU A 238 -5.02 -0.25 -3.48
N ASP A 239 -4.87 0.98 -3.95
CA ASP A 239 -4.36 2.11 -3.17
C ASP A 239 -4.96 3.42 -3.70
N VAL A 240 -4.95 4.46 -2.88
CA VAL A 240 -5.47 5.79 -3.20
C VAL A 240 -4.44 6.87 -2.90
N ALA A 241 -4.39 7.89 -3.74
CA ALA A 241 -3.66 9.12 -3.50
C ALA A 241 -4.64 10.30 -3.56
N ARG A 242 -4.46 11.27 -2.66
CA ARG A 242 -5.14 12.56 -2.71
C ARG A 242 -4.20 13.59 -3.32
N LEU A 243 -4.65 14.25 -4.38
CA LEU A 243 -3.92 15.35 -5.02
C LEU A 243 -4.04 16.64 -4.20
N PRO A 244 -3.13 17.61 -4.38
CA PRO A 244 -3.20 18.92 -3.72
C PRO A 244 -4.52 19.68 -3.97
N ASP A 245 -5.11 19.50 -5.16
CA ASP A 245 -6.40 20.10 -5.55
C ASP A 245 -7.62 19.41 -4.92
N GLY A 246 -7.41 18.36 -4.12
CA GLY A 246 -8.46 17.61 -3.43
C GLY A 246 -9.04 16.43 -4.22
N ARG A 247 -8.70 16.25 -5.50
CA ARG A 247 -9.10 15.07 -6.25
C ARG A 247 -8.46 13.81 -5.67
N LEU A 248 -9.16 12.68 -5.78
CA LEU A 248 -8.64 11.37 -5.41
C LEU A 248 -8.29 10.57 -6.66
N VAL A 249 -7.22 9.81 -6.59
CA VAL A 249 -6.77 8.90 -7.64
C VAL A 249 -6.66 7.49 -7.07
N LEU A 250 -7.48 6.58 -7.58
CA LEU A 250 -7.53 5.18 -7.19
C LEU A 250 -6.85 4.33 -8.26
N VAL A 251 -6.03 3.37 -7.83
CA VAL A 251 -5.51 2.32 -8.70
C VAL A 251 -6.05 0.97 -8.25
N CYS A 252 -6.72 0.24 -9.14
CA CYS A 252 -7.27 -1.09 -8.83
C CYS A 252 -7.55 -1.91 -10.10
N THR A 253 -7.89 -3.19 -9.91
CA THR A 253 -8.50 -4.03 -10.95
C THR A 253 -10.03 -4.02 -10.76
N PRO A 254 -10.79 -3.31 -11.61
CA PRO A 254 -12.21 -3.02 -11.40
C PRO A 254 -13.13 -4.13 -11.93
N LEU A 255 -12.83 -5.39 -11.58
CA LEU A 255 -13.58 -6.55 -12.07
C LEU A 255 -14.30 -7.29 -10.93
N PRO A 256 -15.46 -7.91 -11.20
CA PRO A 256 -16.10 -8.85 -10.29
C PRO A 256 -15.56 -10.29 -10.44
N THR A 257 -14.84 -10.59 -11.52
CA THR A 257 -14.22 -11.90 -11.83
C THR A 257 -12.84 -12.02 -11.18
N ARG A 258 -12.27 -13.22 -11.02
CA ARG A 258 -10.96 -13.41 -10.36
C ARG A 258 -9.73 -12.90 -11.14
N GLU A 259 -9.94 -12.31 -12.32
CA GLU A 259 -8.87 -11.85 -13.22
C GLU A 259 -8.10 -10.64 -12.67
N ARG A 260 -6.80 -10.53 -12.98
CA ARG A 260 -5.92 -9.47 -12.45
C ARG A 260 -5.60 -8.39 -13.49
N THR A 261 -6.41 -8.30 -14.54
CA THR A 261 -6.30 -7.37 -15.67
C THR A 261 -7.71 -6.95 -16.08
N PRO A 262 -7.99 -5.67 -16.40
CA PRO A 262 -7.04 -4.57 -16.50
C PRO A 262 -6.68 -3.94 -15.16
N LEU A 263 -5.47 -3.37 -15.05
CA LEU A 263 -5.11 -2.47 -13.97
C LEU A 263 -5.41 -1.04 -14.40
N VAL A 264 -6.25 -0.32 -13.66
CA VAL A 264 -6.84 0.94 -14.10
C VAL A 264 -6.64 2.04 -13.05
N LEU A 265 -6.31 3.25 -13.52
CA LEU A 265 -6.39 4.48 -12.74
C LEU A 265 -7.75 5.13 -12.88
N PHE A 266 -8.37 5.47 -11.75
CA PHE A 266 -9.62 6.18 -11.65
C PHE A 266 -9.42 7.52 -10.95
N VAL A 267 -10.24 8.51 -11.30
CA VAL A 267 -10.28 9.83 -10.65
C VAL A 267 -11.66 10.04 -10.02
N SER A 268 -11.68 10.59 -8.80
CA SER A 268 -12.88 11.06 -8.13
C SER A 268 -12.75 12.55 -7.81
N ASN A 269 -13.83 13.29 -8.06
CA ASN A 269 -13.96 14.73 -7.78
C ASN A 269 -14.93 15.02 -6.61
N ASP A 270 -15.54 13.98 -6.03
CA ASP A 270 -16.61 14.06 -5.03
C ASP A 270 -16.24 13.31 -3.75
N ASN A 271 -14.96 13.39 -3.38
CA ASN A 271 -14.41 12.76 -2.19
C ASN A 271 -14.62 11.23 -2.15
N GLY A 272 -14.54 10.57 -3.31
CA GLY A 272 -14.54 9.11 -3.43
C GLY A 272 -15.91 8.45 -3.51
N MET A 273 -16.96 9.20 -3.87
CA MET A 273 -18.31 8.66 -4.06
C MET A 273 -18.52 8.12 -5.47
N ALA A 274 -18.05 8.84 -6.49
CA ALA A 274 -18.03 8.42 -7.88
C ALA A 274 -16.60 8.38 -8.42
N TRP A 275 -16.37 7.47 -9.37
CA TRP A 275 -15.05 7.17 -9.93
C TRP A 275 -15.13 7.05 -11.45
N SER A 276 -14.31 7.84 -12.15
CA SER A 276 -14.21 7.81 -13.61
C SER A 276 -12.87 7.21 -14.03
N PRO A 277 -12.84 6.22 -14.95
CA PRO A 277 -11.59 5.66 -15.43
C PRO A 277 -10.81 6.72 -16.22
N ARG A 278 -9.48 6.76 -16.03
CA ARG A 278 -8.58 7.75 -16.63
C ARG A 278 -7.51 7.11 -17.51
N TYR A 279 -6.88 6.05 -17.03
CA TYR A 279 -5.84 5.31 -17.75
C TYR A 279 -5.94 3.81 -17.48
N HIS A 280 -5.70 3.01 -18.50
CA HIS A 280 -5.39 1.59 -18.35
C HIS A 280 -3.87 1.49 -18.24
N LEU A 281 -3.37 1.08 -17.07
CA LEU A 281 -1.95 0.84 -16.87
C LEU A 281 -1.52 -0.46 -17.55
N GLU A 282 -2.38 -1.47 -17.47
CA GLU A 282 -2.16 -2.78 -18.09
C GLU A 282 -3.48 -3.32 -18.63
N SER A 283 -3.48 -3.76 -19.89
CA SER A 283 -4.66 -4.29 -20.59
C SER A 283 -4.48 -5.72 -21.08
N GLU A 284 -3.24 -6.20 -21.20
CA GLU A 284 -2.95 -7.53 -21.71
C GLU A 284 -3.17 -8.61 -20.64
N PRO A 285 -3.66 -9.82 -20.99
CA PRO A 285 -3.84 -10.90 -20.02
C PRO A 285 -2.61 -11.13 -19.15
N GLY A 286 -2.80 -11.18 -17.83
CA GLY A 286 -1.69 -11.32 -16.89
C GLY A 286 -2.09 -11.15 -15.43
N GLU A 287 -1.07 -11.18 -14.57
CA GLU A 287 -1.21 -10.86 -13.15
C GLU A 287 -0.56 -9.50 -12.87
N TYR A 288 -1.38 -8.45 -12.72
CA TYR A 288 -0.95 -7.15 -12.24
C TYR A 288 -1.58 -6.88 -10.89
N SER A 289 -0.75 -6.61 -9.90
CA SER A 289 -1.22 -6.75 -8.52
C SER A 289 -0.43 -5.86 -7.55
N TYR A 290 -1.06 -5.61 -6.40
CA TYR A 290 -0.52 -4.79 -5.31
C TYR A 290 0.03 -3.43 -5.78
N PRO A 291 -0.81 -2.59 -6.41
CA PRO A 291 -0.38 -1.27 -6.81
C PRO A 291 -0.19 -0.36 -5.59
N ALA A 292 0.82 0.49 -5.59
CA ALA A 292 1.01 1.59 -4.64
C ALA A 292 1.05 2.90 -5.41
N ILE A 293 0.36 3.93 -4.92
CA ILE A 293 0.23 5.22 -5.60
C ILE A 293 0.57 6.37 -4.65
N ILE A 294 1.28 7.37 -5.16
CA ILE A 294 1.55 8.64 -4.46
C ILE A 294 1.26 9.83 -5.39
N ALA A 295 0.86 10.95 -4.79
CA ALA A 295 0.85 12.23 -5.48
C ALA A 295 2.27 12.82 -5.47
N THR A 296 2.76 13.28 -6.62
CA THR A 296 4.14 13.79 -6.79
C THR A 296 4.18 15.19 -7.39
N GLY A 297 3.03 15.85 -7.45
CA GLY A 297 2.83 17.21 -7.95
C GLY A 297 1.34 17.54 -7.99
N ASP A 298 0.99 18.73 -8.47
CA ASP A 298 -0.41 19.23 -8.44
C ASP A 298 -1.40 18.29 -9.12
N HIS A 299 -0.99 17.72 -10.26
CA HIS A 299 -1.83 16.87 -11.10
C HIS A 299 -1.08 15.64 -11.58
N THR A 300 -0.08 15.18 -10.82
CA THR A 300 0.81 14.08 -11.21
C THR A 300 0.82 13.01 -10.14
N VAL A 301 0.71 11.76 -10.56
CA VAL A 301 0.86 10.60 -9.69
C VAL A 301 1.96 9.68 -10.16
N THR A 302 2.54 8.98 -9.21
CA THR A 302 3.46 7.86 -9.44
C THR A 302 2.83 6.60 -8.92
N VAL A 303 2.88 5.53 -9.71
CA VAL A 303 2.34 4.22 -9.37
C VAL A 303 3.45 3.19 -9.53
N THR A 304 3.58 2.29 -8.57
CA THR A 304 4.37 1.06 -8.72
C THR A 304 3.47 -0.14 -8.50
N TYR A 305 3.72 -1.24 -9.19
CA TYR A 305 2.92 -2.46 -9.01
C TYR A 305 3.73 -3.70 -9.37
N THR A 306 3.24 -4.85 -8.90
CA THR A 306 3.79 -6.14 -9.31
C THR A 306 3.35 -6.46 -10.72
N TRP A 307 4.34 -6.73 -11.57
CA TRP A 307 4.13 -7.19 -12.94
C TRP A 307 4.45 -8.68 -13.02
N ARG A 308 3.40 -9.51 -13.18
CA ARG A 308 3.45 -10.97 -13.36
C ARG A 308 4.26 -11.73 -12.31
N ARG A 309 4.41 -11.14 -11.12
CA ARG A 309 5.28 -11.61 -10.01
C ARG A 309 6.77 -11.72 -10.34
N GLN A 310 7.20 -11.16 -11.47
CA GLN A 310 8.56 -11.28 -11.98
C GLN A 310 9.31 -9.95 -11.93
N ARG A 311 8.59 -8.83 -12.01
CA ARG A 311 9.15 -7.47 -12.02
C ARG A 311 8.27 -6.52 -11.23
N ILE A 312 8.85 -5.38 -10.85
CA ILE A 312 8.10 -4.22 -10.41
C ILE A 312 8.03 -3.23 -11.58
N ALA A 313 6.81 -2.85 -11.95
CA ALA A 313 6.55 -1.82 -12.93
C ALA A 313 6.47 -0.45 -12.23
N PHE A 314 6.90 0.58 -12.94
CA PHE A 314 6.84 1.97 -12.55
C PHE A 314 6.05 2.75 -13.60
N TRP A 315 5.08 3.54 -13.15
CA TRP A 315 4.29 4.43 -13.98
C TRP A 315 4.28 5.83 -13.37
N HIS A 316 4.50 6.85 -14.19
CA HIS A 316 4.47 8.25 -13.77
C HIS A 316 3.75 9.09 -14.82
N GLY A 317 2.78 9.90 -14.39
CA GLY A 317 2.00 10.68 -15.35
C GLY A 317 0.99 11.63 -14.71
N ARG A 318 0.53 12.56 -15.53
CA ARG A 318 -0.50 13.53 -15.15
C ARG A 318 -1.90 12.93 -15.22
N VAL A 319 -2.79 13.35 -14.32
CA VAL A 319 -4.18 12.85 -14.19
C VAL A 319 -5.23 13.94 -14.28
#